data_AF-A0A920FZL3-F1
#
_entry.id   AF-A0A920FZL3-F1
#
_cell.length_a   1.000
_cell.length_b   1.000
_cell.length_c   1.000
_cell.angle_alpha   90.00
_cell.angle_beta   90.00
_cell.angle_gamma   90.00
#
_symmetry.space_group_name_H-M   'P 1'
#
loop_
_entity.id
_entity.type
_entity.pdbx_description
1 polymer ?
#
loop_
_entity_poly.entity_id
_entity_poly.type
_entity_poly.pdbx_seq_one_letter_code
_entity_poly.pdbx_strand_id
1 'polypeptide(L)'
;MKLQKEEARSSWKGSGDGNTEKLWFDIARKTKPTVFKGYDETTLKANVTALVLDSEVVDELSNKIKKSAIITDESCFYAESGGQVGDKGIISTENAEFKVTDTRKTPQGIFIHFGNVISGNFKIGNEVKLKIDSSLRELIKKNHSATHLLHAALRNNLGPHVAQRGSLVNENKLRFDFSHNKQISSKQIDTIQKEVTNIISNTCETQIDIKSQEEAIKLGAMALFGEKYGEEVRVVTLGEHNNKPYSIELCGGTHVSNVKDIEKFYIISEESVSSGVRRIEACTGNKVDEFISNKLKEDQLLEKKLDDKIINLISQINKLNGKISFSEENKNLYIKKLENYLDNLKNKSILSNEENNKIEETNINGINFVSQLIENLPPKELRSIFDKFKLEKSKSILACITTNEDKVSIIVGLTNDLIDTYDARVLIKSTFDILGSKGGGGRIDFAQAGGNKKDQLNQAFLSIKNQI
;
A
#
# COMPACT_ATOMS: atom_id res chain seq x y z
N MET A 1 21.02 38.49 6.35
CA MET A 1 21.40 37.81 7.61
C MET A 1 20.21 37.40 8.50
N LYS A 2 19.23 38.27 8.82
CA LYS A 2 18.02 37.86 9.58
C LYS A 2 17.10 36.92 8.79
N LEU A 3 16.81 37.27 7.53
CA LEU A 3 16.02 36.44 6.60
C LEU A 3 16.64 35.04 6.36
N GLN A 4 17.96 34.96 6.16
CA GLN A 4 18.69 33.67 6.07
C GLN A 4 18.60 32.81 7.34
N LYS A 5 18.49 33.44 8.53
CA LYS A 5 18.33 32.71 9.80
C LYS A 5 16.89 32.21 10.01
N GLU A 6 15.91 32.93 9.48
CA GLU A 6 14.50 32.52 9.51
C GLU A 6 14.22 31.40 8.49
N GLU A 7 14.79 31.48 7.28
CA GLU A 7 14.67 30.42 6.27
C GLU A 7 15.33 29.09 6.71
N ALA A 8 16.46 29.16 7.43
CA ALA A 8 17.14 27.97 7.96
C ALA A 8 16.32 27.23 9.04
N ARG A 9 15.40 27.92 9.74
CA ARG A 9 14.46 27.30 10.68
C ARG A 9 13.37 26.51 9.94
N SER A 10 12.86 27.03 8.83
CA SER A 10 11.77 26.41 8.06
C SER A 10 12.16 25.11 7.32
N SER A 11 13.45 24.82 7.15
CA SER A 11 13.94 23.61 6.44
C SER A 11 14.25 22.41 7.35
N TRP A 12 14.10 22.54 8.68
CA TRP A 12 14.36 21.46 9.62
C TRP A 12 13.10 20.63 9.89
N LYS A 13 13.09 19.34 9.50
CA LYS A 13 12.09 18.37 9.99
C LYS A 13 12.61 17.65 11.23
N GLY A 14 12.71 18.40 12.32
CA GLY A 14 12.75 17.84 13.67
C GLY A 14 11.37 17.31 14.08
N SER A 15 11.25 16.73 15.27
CA SER A 15 10.04 16.10 15.82
C SER A 15 8.77 16.98 15.96
N GLY A 16 8.70 18.15 15.31
CA GLY A 16 7.54 19.04 15.32
C GLY A 16 7.47 20.01 16.50
N ASP A 17 8.40 19.93 17.46
CA ASP A 17 8.41 20.78 18.65
C ASP A 17 9.44 21.93 18.53
N GLY A 18 8.96 23.18 18.53
CA GLY A 18 9.81 24.38 18.42
C GLY A 18 10.82 24.56 19.57
N ASN A 19 10.61 23.91 20.72
CA ASN A 19 11.58 23.91 21.81
C ASN A 19 12.83 23.06 21.48
N THR A 20 12.67 21.98 20.72
CA THR A 20 13.79 21.10 20.34
C THR A 20 14.73 21.78 19.35
N GLU A 21 14.21 22.63 18.47
CA GLU A 21 15.04 23.40 17.53
C GLU A 21 15.91 24.44 18.22
N LYS A 22 15.38 25.12 19.25
CA LYS A 22 16.14 26.10 20.03
C LYS A 22 17.32 25.44 20.77
N LEU A 23 17.10 24.25 21.35
CA LEU A 23 18.14 23.47 22.03
C LEU A 23 19.34 23.21 21.11
N TRP A 24 19.11 22.62 19.93
CA TRP A 24 20.19 22.27 19.00
C TRP A 24 20.94 23.50 18.50
N PHE A 25 20.22 24.61 18.29
CA PHE A 25 20.83 25.88 17.92
C PHE A 25 21.73 26.44 19.03
N ASP A 26 21.30 26.38 20.28
CA ASP A 26 22.08 26.87 21.42
C ASP A 26 23.33 26.02 21.67
N ILE A 27 23.24 24.70 21.48
CA ILE A 27 24.39 23.79 21.49
C ILE A 27 25.37 24.17 20.38
N ALA A 28 24.89 24.31 19.14
CA ALA A 28 25.74 24.65 17.99
C ALA A 28 26.44 26.01 18.09
N ARG A 29 25.99 26.93 18.96
CA ARG A 29 26.71 28.18 19.24
C ARG A 29 27.86 28.02 20.23
N LYS A 30 27.81 26.99 21.06
CA LYS A 30 28.78 26.70 22.12
C LYS A 30 29.81 25.66 21.70
N THR A 31 29.51 24.86 20.67
CA THR A 31 30.39 23.79 20.17
C THR A 31 30.87 24.09 18.75
N LYS A 32 32.02 23.50 18.39
CA LYS A 32 32.51 23.50 17.00
C LYS A 32 31.76 22.44 16.18
N PRO A 33 31.68 22.59 14.84
CA PRO A 33 31.18 21.53 13.95
C PRO A 33 31.88 20.20 14.21
N THR A 34 31.13 19.09 14.16
CA THR A 34 31.70 17.74 14.31
C THR A 34 32.51 17.39 13.07
N VAL A 35 33.74 16.89 13.26
CA VAL A 35 34.58 16.39 12.17
C VAL A 35 34.12 14.97 11.80
N PHE A 36 33.62 14.80 10.58
CA PHE A 36 33.17 13.50 10.10
C PHE A 36 34.33 12.71 9.49
N LYS A 37 34.63 11.54 10.05
CA LYS A 37 35.66 10.59 9.57
C LYS A 37 35.07 9.27 9.05
N GLY A 38 33.73 9.19 9.01
CA GLY A 38 33.01 7.94 8.70
C GLY A 38 33.02 7.51 7.23
N TYR A 39 33.75 8.22 6.35
CA TYR A 39 34.04 7.76 4.99
C TYR A 39 35.07 6.62 5.00
N ASP A 40 36.12 6.76 5.83
CA ASP A 40 37.25 5.84 5.89
C ASP A 40 37.24 4.98 7.15
N GLU A 41 36.65 5.49 8.25
CA GLU A 41 36.69 4.85 9.56
C GLU A 41 35.30 4.34 9.97
N THR A 42 35.23 3.09 10.46
CA THR A 42 34.00 2.52 11.07
C THR A 42 34.05 2.56 12.60
N THR A 43 35.21 2.87 13.17
CA THR A 43 35.41 3.04 14.60
C THR A 43 36.48 4.10 14.86
N LEU A 44 36.27 4.95 15.87
CA LEU A 44 37.24 5.98 16.27
C LEU A 44 37.08 6.34 17.74
N LYS A 45 38.04 7.06 18.30
CA LYS A 45 37.94 7.69 19.62
C LYS A 45 37.61 9.17 19.47
N ALA A 46 36.70 9.68 20.29
CA ALA A 46 36.29 11.09 20.28
C ALA A 46 35.95 11.57 21.70
N ASN A 47 35.88 12.88 21.90
CA ASN A 47 35.50 13.46 23.19
C ASN A 47 34.03 13.88 23.17
N VAL A 48 33.31 13.58 24.26
CA VAL A 48 31.95 14.07 24.47
C VAL A 48 31.96 15.59 24.66
N THR A 49 31.27 16.33 23.78
CA THR A 49 31.19 17.79 23.84
C THR A 49 29.88 18.30 24.43
N ALA A 50 28.80 17.52 24.31
CA ALA A 50 27.52 17.80 24.94
C ALA A 50 26.70 16.52 25.12
N LEU A 51 25.82 16.56 26.13
CA LEU A 51 24.90 15.48 26.46
C LEU A 51 23.50 16.05 26.59
N VAL A 52 22.50 15.31 26.07
CA VAL A 52 21.10 15.72 26.10
C VAL A 52 20.24 14.60 26.67
N LEU A 53 19.34 14.95 27.60
CA LEU A 53 18.34 14.06 28.20
C LEU A 53 16.97 14.74 28.12
N ASP A 54 15.97 14.09 27.51
CA ASP A 54 14.61 14.63 27.35
C ASP A 54 14.55 16.09 26.84
N SER A 55 15.40 16.44 25.87
CA SER A 55 15.51 17.79 25.28
C SER A 55 16.13 18.86 26.20
N GLU A 56 16.87 18.47 27.23
CA GLU A 56 17.65 19.39 28.07
C GLU A 56 19.13 18.99 28.05
N VAL A 57 20.02 19.99 28.08
CA VAL A 57 21.47 19.76 28.21
C VAL A 57 21.78 19.36 29.65
N VAL A 58 22.53 18.29 29.83
CA VAL A 58 22.94 17.77 31.14
C VAL A 58 24.44 17.55 31.20
N ASP A 59 25.02 17.55 32.40
CA ASP A 59 26.46 17.27 32.58
C ASP A 59 26.78 15.77 32.59
N GLU A 60 25.77 14.93 32.85
CA GLU A 60 25.90 13.47 32.96
C GLU A 60 24.66 12.74 32.41
N LEU A 61 24.88 11.64 31.66
CA LEU A 61 23.85 10.68 31.25
C LEU A 61 24.02 9.35 31.95
N SER A 62 23.02 8.95 32.73
CA SER A 62 22.95 7.63 33.38
C SER A 62 21.56 6.98 33.29
N ASN A 63 20.55 7.72 32.81
CA ASN A 63 19.16 7.23 32.76
C ASN A 63 18.90 6.41 31.49
N LYS A 64 18.58 5.12 31.68
CA LYS A 64 18.38 4.15 30.60
C LYS A 64 16.99 4.19 29.94
N ILE A 65 16.05 4.92 30.53
CA ILE A 65 14.63 4.90 30.12
C ILE A 65 14.28 6.12 29.25
N LYS A 66 14.99 7.23 29.44
CA LYS A 66 14.71 8.51 28.81
C LYS A 66 15.44 8.65 27.47
N LYS A 67 14.82 9.39 26.55
CA LYS A 67 15.43 9.68 25.24
C LYS A 67 16.66 10.54 25.49
N SER A 68 17.79 10.09 24.95
CA SER A 68 19.06 10.77 25.15
C SER A 68 19.83 10.92 23.85
N ALA A 69 20.75 11.87 23.84
CA ALA A 69 21.67 12.06 22.75
C ALA A 69 23.07 12.42 23.25
N ILE A 70 24.09 11.94 22.53
CA ILE A 70 25.49 12.26 22.76
C ILE A 70 26.01 13.04 21.56
N ILE A 71 26.76 14.10 21.81
CA ILE A 71 27.46 14.87 20.77
C ILE A 71 28.96 14.79 21.05
N THR A 72 29.74 14.62 19.99
CA THR A 72 31.19 14.47 20.04
C THR A 72 31.88 15.46 19.10
N ASP A 73 33.17 15.71 19.33
CA ASP A 73 34.02 16.54 18.46
C ASP A 73 34.31 15.87 17.10
N GLU A 74 34.45 14.55 17.08
CA GLU A 74 34.60 13.72 15.87
C GLU A 74 33.56 12.59 15.81
N SER A 75 33.20 12.12 14.60
CA SER A 75 32.30 10.97 14.45
C SER A 75 32.54 10.13 13.20
N CYS A 76 32.44 8.80 13.36
CA CYS A 76 32.37 7.83 12.27
C CYS A 76 30.93 7.52 11.83
N PHE A 77 29.92 8.03 12.55
CA PHE A 77 28.51 7.87 12.22
C PHE A 77 28.11 8.89 11.15
N TYR A 78 27.66 8.40 10.00
CA TYR A 78 27.02 9.23 8.99
C TYR A 78 25.70 9.73 9.56
N ALA A 79 25.53 11.04 9.51
CA ALA A 79 24.29 11.69 9.90
C ALA A 79 23.34 11.78 8.70
N GLU A 80 22.05 11.55 8.94
CA GLU A 80 21.01 11.54 7.91
C GLU A 80 21.12 12.78 6.99
N SER A 81 21.29 12.53 5.69
CA SER A 81 21.45 13.58 4.67
C SER A 81 21.36 12.97 3.26
N GLY A 82 20.87 13.75 2.29
CA GLY A 82 20.76 13.32 0.89
C GLY A 82 19.84 12.12 0.65
N GLY A 83 18.90 11.87 1.57
CA GLY A 83 18.02 10.70 1.56
C GLY A 83 18.59 9.46 2.27
N GLN A 84 19.90 9.40 2.53
CA GLN A 84 20.50 8.32 3.32
C GLN A 84 20.18 8.50 4.81
N VAL A 85 19.64 7.44 5.44
CA VAL A 85 19.39 7.41 6.89
C VAL A 85 20.68 7.46 7.70
N GLY A 86 20.58 8.00 8.92
CA GLY A 86 21.71 8.06 9.85
C GLY A 86 22.15 6.68 10.34
N ASP A 87 23.43 6.54 10.66
CA ASP A 87 23.95 5.29 11.19
C ASP A 87 23.47 4.98 12.59
N LYS A 88 23.51 3.67 12.86
CA LYS A 88 23.25 3.05 14.15
C LYS A 88 24.53 2.37 14.63
N GLY A 89 24.63 2.13 15.93
CA GLY A 89 25.83 1.56 16.52
C GLY A 89 25.95 1.79 18.00
N ILE A 90 27.18 1.85 18.49
CA ILE A 90 27.52 1.92 19.91
C ILE A 90 28.53 3.05 20.15
N ILE A 91 28.32 3.79 21.23
CA ILE A 91 29.30 4.68 21.84
C ILE A 91 29.62 4.10 23.22
N SER A 92 30.89 3.86 23.52
CA SER A 92 31.28 3.21 24.78
C SER A 92 32.53 3.80 25.42
N THR A 93 32.66 3.59 26.73
CA THR A 93 33.89 3.73 27.50
C THR A 93 34.31 2.35 28.03
N GLU A 94 35.29 2.27 28.91
CA GLU A 94 35.61 1.03 29.63
C GLU A 94 34.44 0.51 30.49
N ASN A 95 33.61 1.42 31.01
CA ASN A 95 32.59 1.10 32.02
C ASN A 95 31.16 1.52 31.63
N ALA A 96 30.96 2.09 30.44
CA ALA A 96 29.67 2.58 29.98
C ALA A 96 29.40 2.23 28.52
N GLU A 97 28.13 2.02 28.19
CA GLU A 97 27.67 1.72 26.83
C GLU A 97 26.40 2.50 26.50
N PHE A 98 26.37 3.12 25.33
CA PHE A 98 25.25 3.86 24.77
C PHE A 98 24.91 3.30 23.39
N LYS A 99 23.66 2.88 23.21
CA LYS A 99 23.17 2.33 21.94
C LYS A 99 22.59 3.45 21.09
N VAL A 100 23.25 3.77 19.99
CA VAL A 100 22.81 4.75 18.98
C VAL A 100 21.78 4.09 18.07
N THR A 101 20.61 4.72 17.98
CA THR A 101 19.47 4.27 17.16
C THR A 101 19.23 5.15 15.94
N ASP A 102 19.76 6.38 15.94
CA ASP A 102 19.66 7.34 14.84
C ASP A 102 20.77 8.40 14.96
N THR A 103 21.27 8.90 13.84
CA THR A 103 22.28 9.97 13.81
C THR A 103 21.83 11.08 12.86
N ARG A 104 21.77 12.32 13.35
CA ARG A 104 21.34 13.49 12.54
C ARG A 104 22.35 14.62 12.59
N LYS A 105 22.27 15.53 11.62
CA LYS A 105 23.18 16.66 11.50
C LYS A 105 22.41 17.97 11.55
N THR A 106 22.84 18.91 12.40
CA THR A 106 22.30 20.27 12.41
C THR A 106 22.76 21.07 11.19
N PRO A 107 22.08 22.16 10.78
CA PRO A 107 22.56 23.01 9.68
C PRO A 107 23.94 23.62 9.95
N GLN A 108 24.36 23.69 11.22
CA GLN A 108 25.66 24.17 11.67
C GLN A 108 26.74 23.07 11.67
N GLY A 109 26.40 21.84 11.28
CA GLY A 109 27.35 20.73 11.18
C GLY A 109 27.60 19.97 12.49
N ILE A 110 26.69 20.04 13.46
CA ILE A 110 26.77 19.23 14.69
C ILE A 110 26.10 17.88 14.46
N PHE A 111 26.81 16.79 14.76
CA PHE A 111 26.28 15.44 14.64
C PHE A 111 25.69 15.02 15.99
N ILE A 112 24.43 14.59 15.96
CA ILE A 112 23.65 14.23 17.13
C ILE A 112 23.39 12.73 17.07
N HIS A 113 23.93 11.99 18.04
CA HIS A 113 23.77 10.54 18.15
C HIS A 113 22.61 10.26 19.12
N PHE A 114 21.42 9.98 18.58
CA PHE A 114 20.23 9.67 19.38
C PHE A 114 20.23 8.20 19.81
N GLY A 115 19.87 7.94 21.06
CA GLY A 115 19.92 6.60 21.60
C GLY A 115 19.53 6.53 23.08
N ASN A 116 19.99 5.46 23.73
CA ASN A 116 19.77 5.24 25.16
C ASN A 116 21.03 4.66 25.80
N VAL A 117 21.26 5.03 27.08
CA VAL A 117 22.29 4.41 27.91
C VAL A 117 21.91 2.96 28.20
N ILE A 118 22.79 2.01 27.88
CA ILE A 118 22.63 0.58 28.19
C ILE A 118 23.27 0.26 29.54
N SER A 119 24.43 0.85 29.84
CA SER A 119 25.17 0.65 31.09
C SER A 119 26.08 1.85 31.38
N GLY A 120 26.48 1.99 32.66
CA GLY A 120 27.39 3.04 33.11
C GLY A 120 26.81 4.46 32.99
N ASN A 121 27.73 5.42 32.95
CA ASN A 121 27.44 6.84 32.84
C ASN A 121 28.40 7.53 31.86
N PHE A 122 27.90 8.57 31.21
CA PHE A 122 28.69 9.43 30.32
C PHE A 122 28.71 10.85 30.87
N LYS A 123 29.87 11.50 30.87
CA LYS A 123 30.03 12.91 31.26
C LYS A 123 30.63 13.72 30.12
N ILE A 124 30.33 15.01 30.11
CA ILE A 124 31.01 15.95 29.19
C ILE A 124 32.53 15.87 29.41
N GLY A 125 33.29 15.81 28.32
CA GLY A 125 34.74 15.66 28.32
C GLY A 125 35.25 14.22 28.43
N ASN A 126 34.38 13.21 28.54
CA ASN A 126 34.82 11.81 28.46
C ASN A 126 35.35 11.47 27.06
N GLU A 127 36.47 10.76 27.01
CA GLU A 127 36.91 10.05 25.80
C GLU A 127 36.02 8.80 25.64
N VAL A 128 35.39 8.68 24.47
CA VAL A 128 34.50 7.58 24.11
C VAL A 128 34.97 6.91 22.82
N LYS A 129 34.76 5.61 22.70
CA LYS A 129 34.92 4.85 21.47
C LYS A 129 33.59 4.80 20.72
N LEU A 130 33.60 5.27 19.49
CA LEU A 130 32.48 5.21 18.56
C LEU A 130 32.66 3.99 17.66
N LYS A 131 31.59 3.24 17.44
CA LYS A 131 31.58 2.08 16.53
C LYS A 131 30.21 1.97 15.85
N ILE A 132 30.18 2.10 14.52
CA ILE A 132 28.95 1.91 13.75
C ILE A 132 28.62 0.41 13.60
N ASP A 133 27.37 0.13 13.26
CA ASP A 133 26.97 -1.17 12.72
C ASP A 133 27.39 -1.26 11.24
N SER A 134 28.57 -1.83 11.00
CA SER A 134 29.12 -1.95 9.64
C SER A 134 28.23 -2.77 8.71
N SER A 135 27.52 -3.77 9.22
CA SER A 135 26.62 -4.60 8.40
C SER A 135 25.44 -3.76 7.88
N LEU A 136 24.84 -2.94 8.74
CA LEU A 136 23.79 -2.00 8.31
C LEU A 136 24.33 -0.95 7.34
N ARG A 137 25.53 -0.40 7.61
CA ARG A 137 26.18 0.56 6.71
C ARG A 137 26.39 -0.01 5.32
N GLU A 138 26.84 -1.26 5.18
CA GLU A 138 27.02 -1.87 3.86
C GLU A 138 25.70 -2.03 3.11
N LEU A 139 24.62 -2.45 3.77
CA LEU A 139 23.29 -2.51 3.13
C LEU A 139 22.82 -1.14 2.63
N ILE A 140 23.04 -0.09 3.43
CA ILE A 140 22.73 1.29 3.06
C ILE A 140 23.59 1.76 1.87
N LYS A 141 24.90 1.47 1.87
CA LYS A 141 25.81 1.79 0.76
C LYS A 141 25.36 1.13 -0.54
N LYS A 142 24.92 -0.13 -0.51
CA LYS A 142 24.37 -0.84 -1.69
C LYS A 142 23.16 -0.12 -2.24
N ASN A 143 22.17 0.17 -1.40
CA ASN A 143 20.96 0.90 -1.78
C ASN A 143 21.25 2.33 -2.26
N HIS A 144 22.22 3.04 -1.65
CA HIS A 144 22.59 4.39 -2.07
C HIS A 144 23.20 4.36 -3.47
N SER A 145 24.17 3.47 -3.68
CA SER A 145 24.87 3.35 -4.96
C SER A 145 23.91 2.93 -6.07
N ALA A 146 22.96 2.03 -5.78
CA ALA A 146 21.90 1.66 -6.71
C ALA A 146 20.93 2.82 -7.01
N THR A 147 20.76 3.79 -6.11
CA THR A 147 19.93 4.98 -6.36
C THR A 147 20.52 5.83 -7.49
N HIS A 148 21.85 6.02 -7.52
CA HIS A 148 22.53 6.70 -8.62
C HIS A 148 22.38 5.96 -9.95
N LEU A 149 22.57 4.63 -9.94
CA LEU A 149 22.41 3.82 -11.16
C LEU A 149 20.97 3.86 -11.69
N LEU A 150 19.99 3.82 -10.79
CA LEU A 150 18.57 3.97 -11.11
C LEU A 150 18.27 5.35 -11.70
N HIS A 151 18.83 6.43 -11.13
CA HIS A 151 18.63 7.78 -11.63
C HIS A 151 19.17 7.94 -13.06
N ALA A 152 20.38 7.45 -13.32
CA ALA A 152 20.96 7.41 -14.67
C ALA A 152 20.09 6.59 -15.64
N ALA A 153 19.66 5.38 -15.24
CA ALA A 153 18.80 4.52 -16.07
C ALA A 153 17.46 5.20 -16.41
N LEU A 154 16.85 5.87 -15.43
CA LEU A 154 15.60 6.62 -15.64
C LEU A 154 15.81 7.75 -16.66
N ARG A 155 16.92 8.49 -16.58
CA ARG A 155 17.23 9.55 -17.55
C ARG A 155 17.47 9.01 -18.95
N ASN A 156 18.18 7.89 -19.07
CA ASN A 156 18.46 7.24 -20.36
C ASN A 156 17.16 6.76 -21.04
N ASN A 157 16.22 6.21 -20.27
CA ASN A 157 14.99 5.62 -20.81
C ASN A 157 13.83 6.61 -20.95
N LEU A 158 13.72 7.60 -20.05
CA LEU A 158 12.60 8.53 -20.00
C LEU A 158 12.95 9.91 -20.53
N GLY A 159 14.21 10.32 -20.45
CA GLY A 159 14.72 11.60 -20.91
C GLY A 159 15.39 12.45 -19.81
N PRO A 160 16.13 13.50 -20.21
CA PRO A 160 16.94 14.33 -19.31
C PRO A 160 16.12 15.22 -18.36
N HIS A 161 14.80 15.31 -18.53
CA HIS A 161 13.89 16.04 -17.63
C HIS A 161 13.62 15.31 -16.31
N VAL A 162 14.00 14.03 -16.22
CA VAL A 162 13.95 13.29 -14.96
C VAL A 162 14.94 13.94 -13.99
N ALA A 163 14.40 14.47 -12.89
CA ALA A 163 15.15 15.09 -11.81
C ALA A 163 14.58 14.63 -10.47
N GLN A 164 15.46 14.43 -9.49
CA GLN A 164 15.07 14.02 -8.14
C GLN A 164 14.13 15.04 -7.49
N ARG A 165 13.08 14.55 -6.83
CA ARG A 165 12.11 15.28 -6.01
C ARG A 165 12.08 14.82 -4.56
N GLY A 166 12.68 13.67 -4.27
CA GLY A 166 12.79 13.09 -2.94
C GLY A 166 13.56 11.78 -2.99
N SER A 167 14.23 11.46 -1.89
CA SER A 167 14.96 10.20 -1.76
C SER A 167 14.83 9.66 -0.33
N LEU A 168 14.87 8.35 -0.19
CA LEU A 168 15.08 7.64 1.07
C LEU A 168 15.93 6.40 0.76
N VAL A 169 17.00 6.21 1.52
CA VAL A 169 17.91 5.08 1.39
C VAL A 169 18.15 4.54 2.80
N ASN A 170 17.68 3.31 3.05
CA ASN A 170 17.85 2.63 4.33
C ASN A 170 18.36 1.19 4.12
N GLU A 171 18.43 0.40 5.19
CA GLU A 171 18.96 -0.96 5.17
C GLU A 171 18.10 -1.97 4.38
N ASN A 172 16.82 -1.65 4.14
CA ASN A 172 15.87 -2.55 3.50
C ASN A 172 15.62 -2.20 2.04
N LYS A 173 15.53 -0.90 1.72
CA LYS A 173 15.15 -0.41 0.40
C LYS A 173 15.69 0.98 0.10
N LEU A 174 15.63 1.34 -1.18
CA LEU A 174 15.68 2.71 -1.66
C LEU A 174 14.32 3.13 -2.21
N ARG A 175 14.02 4.42 -2.09
CA ARG A 175 12.85 5.09 -2.63
C ARG A 175 13.31 6.34 -3.34
N PHE A 176 13.02 6.43 -4.63
CA PHE A 176 13.45 7.53 -5.48
C PHE A 176 12.23 8.21 -6.11
N ASP A 177 12.00 9.47 -5.74
CA ASP A 177 10.92 10.30 -6.27
C ASP A 177 11.51 11.21 -7.35
N PHE A 178 10.88 11.29 -8.51
CA PHE A 178 11.41 12.03 -9.65
C PHE A 178 10.32 12.71 -10.49
N SER A 179 10.71 13.77 -11.21
CA SER A 179 9.81 14.49 -12.12
C SER A 179 9.53 13.68 -13.39
N HIS A 180 8.28 13.26 -13.54
CA HIS A 180 7.79 12.61 -14.75
C HIS A 180 6.26 12.61 -14.79
N ASN A 181 5.66 12.99 -15.92
CA ASN A 181 4.21 13.24 -16.00
C ASN A 181 3.37 12.02 -16.43
N LYS A 182 4.00 10.95 -16.91
CA LYS A 182 3.30 9.79 -17.48
C LYS A 182 3.49 8.55 -16.63
N GLN A 183 2.54 7.63 -16.70
CA GLN A 183 2.79 6.28 -16.22
C GLN A 183 3.85 5.60 -17.09
N ILE A 184 4.79 4.94 -16.43
CA ILE A 184 5.88 4.14 -16.97
C ILE A 184 5.29 2.74 -17.14
N SER A 185 5.33 2.26 -18.37
CA SER A 185 4.82 0.92 -18.67
C SER A 185 5.68 -0.16 -18.04
N SER A 186 5.10 -1.34 -17.80
CA SER A 186 5.83 -2.50 -17.26
C SER A 186 7.07 -2.84 -18.11
N LYS A 187 6.96 -2.73 -19.43
CA LYS A 187 8.08 -2.95 -20.36
C LYS A 187 9.22 -1.94 -20.16
N GLN A 188 8.92 -0.68 -19.87
CA GLN A 188 9.93 0.33 -19.57
C GLN A 188 10.58 0.06 -18.20
N ILE A 189 9.81 -0.33 -17.19
CA ILE A 189 10.35 -0.75 -15.89
C ILE A 189 11.30 -1.94 -16.06
N ASP A 190 10.94 -2.94 -16.86
CA ASP A 190 11.82 -4.08 -17.15
C ASP A 190 13.11 -3.64 -17.86
N THR A 191 13.03 -2.64 -18.73
CA THR A 191 14.19 -2.10 -19.45
C THR A 191 15.12 -1.38 -18.48
N ILE A 192 14.58 -0.50 -17.62
CA ILE A 192 15.32 0.22 -16.58
C ILE A 192 15.98 -0.76 -15.62
N GLN A 193 15.25 -1.78 -15.15
CA GLN A 193 15.79 -2.78 -14.24
C GLN A 193 16.95 -3.54 -14.88
N LYS A 194 16.80 -3.99 -16.13
CA LYS A 194 17.87 -4.70 -16.86
C LYS A 194 19.10 -3.82 -17.05
N GLU A 195 18.90 -2.54 -17.36
CA GLU A 195 20.01 -1.60 -17.52
C GLU A 195 20.81 -1.48 -16.22
N VAL A 196 20.14 -1.24 -15.08
CA VAL A 196 20.80 -1.17 -13.77
C VAL A 196 21.53 -2.47 -13.43
N THR A 197 20.88 -3.63 -13.61
CA THR A 197 21.49 -4.94 -13.32
C THR A 197 22.69 -5.22 -14.23
N ASN A 198 22.66 -4.81 -15.50
CA ASN A 198 23.80 -4.94 -16.41
C ASN A 198 24.99 -4.11 -15.92
N ILE A 199 24.76 -2.88 -15.47
CA ILE A 199 25.84 -2.05 -14.89
C ILE A 199 26.38 -2.67 -13.60
N ILE A 200 25.52 -3.23 -12.75
CA ILE A 200 25.93 -3.95 -11.52
C ILE A 200 26.81 -5.17 -11.86
N SER A 201 26.54 -5.85 -12.97
CA SER A 201 27.34 -7.02 -13.37
C SER A 201 28.77 -6.69 -13.82
N ASN A 202 29.05 -5.41 -14.12
CA ASN A 202 30.39 -4.95 -14.49
C ASN A 202 31.23 -4.69 -13.24
N THR A 203 32.51 -5.10 -13.28
CA THR A 203 33.47 -4.72 -12.23
C THR A 203 33.99 -3.31 -12.52
N CYS A 204 33.47 -2.33 -11.79
CA CYS A 204 33.85 -0.92 -11.93
C CYS A 204 34.01 -0.31 -10.54
N GLU A 205 35.19 0.24 -10.25
CA GLU A 205 35.48 0.91 -8.98
C GLU A 205 34.74 2.25 -8.91
N THR A 206 34.22 2.55 -7.72
CA THR A 206 33.63 3.86 -7.43
C THR A 206 34.75 4.88 -7.32
N GLN A 207 34.68 5.94 -8.13
CA GLN A 207 35.64 7.05 -8.04
C GLN A 207 35.03 8.19 -7.24
N ILE A 208 35.82 8.71 -6.30
CA ILE A 208 35.43 9.80 -5.41
C ILE A 208 36.48 10.91 -5.54
N ASP A 209 36.01 12.10 -5.92
CA ASP A 209 36.86 13.28 -6.02
C ASP A 209 36.28 14.42 -5.18
N ILE A 210 37.17 15.23 -4.59
CA ILE A 210 36.83 16.54 -4.05
C ILE A 210 37.26 17.57 -5.09
N LYS A 211 36.30 18.35 -5.61
CA LYS A 211 36.55 19.34 -6.67
C LYS A 211 35.79 20.63 -6.38
N SER A 212 36.15 21.71 -7.05
CA SER A 212 35.31 22.91 -7.07
C SER A 212 33.98 22.65 -7.79
N GLN A 213 32.95 23.44 -7.49
CA GLN A 213 31.67 23.34 -8.18
C GLN A 213 31.80 23.47 -9.71
N GLU A 214 32.66 24.39 -10.18
CA GLU A 214 32.86 24.62 -11.61
C GLU A 214 33.49 23.42 -12.32
N GLU A 215 34.48 22.77 -11.70
CA GLU A 215 35.12 21.56 -12.23
C GLU A 215 34.15 20.38 -12.26
N ALA A 216 33.34 20.23 -11.21
CA ALA A 216 32.33 19.18 -11.18
C ALA A 216 31.30 19.33 -12.31
N ILE A 217 30.81 20.55 -12.56
CA ILE A 217 29.90 20.85 -13.66
C ILE A 217 30.56 20.55 -15.02
N LYS A 218 31.84 20.91 -15.21
CA LYS A 218 32.59 20.61 -16.44
C LYS A 218 32.74 19.10 -16.70
N LEU A 219 32.81 18.29 -15.65
CA LEU A 219 32.82 16.83 -15.74
C LEU A 219 31.45 16.23 -16.04
N GLY A 220 30.39 17.05 -16.12
CA GLY A 220 29.03 16.60 -16.30
C GLY A 220 28.38 16.10 -15.02
N ALA A 221 28.96 16.39 -13.85
CA ALA A 221 28.38 15.99 -12.57
C ALA A 221 27.02 16.66 -12.38
N MET A 222 26.02 15.86 -12.03
CA MET A 222 24.70 16.38 -11.74
C MET A 222 24.59 16.86 -10.29
N ALA A 223 24.09 18.09 -10.11
CA ALA A 223 23.67 18.58 -8.81
C ALA A 223 22.25 18.08 -8.48
N LEU A 224 22.04 17.62 -7.25
CA LEU A 224 20.73 17.15 -6.80
C LEU A 224 19.86 18.35 -6.39
N PHE A 225 18.57 18.27 -6.72
CA PHE A 225 17.61 19.34 -6.45
C PHE A 225 17.37 19.52 -4.94
N GLY A 226 17.50 20.76 -4.45
CA GLY A 226 17.21 21.14 -3.06
C GLY A 226 18.40 21.08 -2.10
N GLU A 227 19.54 20.55 -2.54
CA GLU A 227 20.77 20.51 -1.75
C GLU A 227 21.57 21.82 -1.91
N LYS A 228 22.18 22.29 -0.81
CA LYS A 228 23.13 23.42 -0.82
C LYS A 228 24.54 22.87 -0.75
N TYR A 229 25.37 23.27 -1.71
CA TYR A 229 26.75 22.82 -1.84
C TYR A 229 27.72 23.91 -1.39
N GLY A 230 28.82 23.52 -0.73
CA GLY A 230 29.93 24.40 -0.38
C GLY A 230 30.84 24.71 -1.57
N GLU A 231 31.93 25.46 -1.35
CA GLU A 231 32.90 25.80 -2.40
C GLU A 231 33.56 24.55 -3.00
N GLU A 232 33.85 23.56 -2.15
CA GLU A 232 34.28 22.22 -2.55
C GLU A 232 33.10 21.23 -2.46
N VAL A 233 33.01 20.36 -3.45
CA VAL A 233 31.96 19.35 -3.56
C VAL A 233 32.57 17.97 -3.78
N ARG A 234 31.91 16.97 -3.20
CA ARG A 234 32.25 15.56 -3.37
C ARG A 234 31.53 15.03 -4.62
N VAL A 235 32.30 14.67 -5.63
CA VAL A 235 31.83 14.08 -6.88
C VAL A 235 31.97 12.56 -6.78
N VAL A 236 30.89 11.85 -7.07
CA VAL A 236 30.85 10.38 -7.05
C VAL A 236 30.56 9.89 -8.45
N THR A 237 31.47 9.07 -8.97
CA THR A 237 31.33 8.39 -10.25
C THR A 237 31.08 6.90 -10.02
N LEU A 238 29.99 6.38 -10.58
CA LEU A 238 29.55 5.00 -10.44
C LEU A 238 29.30 4.38 -11.81
N GLY A 239 29.96 3.24 -12.03
CA GLY A 239 29.74 2.38 -13.19
C GLY A 239 30.31 2.94 -14.48
N GLU A 240 30.38 2.07 -15.48
CA GLU A 240 30.87 2.40 -16.81
C GLU A 240 29.96 1.78 -17.86
N HIS A 241 29.71 2.55 -18.93
CA HIS A 241 29.00 2.08 -20.11
C HIS A 241 29.63 2.68 -21.36
N ASN A 242 30.07 1.84 -22.30
CA ASN A 242 30.76 2.24 -23.53
C ASN A 242 31.99 3.13 -23.27
N ASN A 243 32.87 2.73 -22.34
CA ASN A 243 34.10 3.44 -21.95
C ASN A 243 33.84 4.87 -21.43
N LYS A 244 32.65 5.12 -20.90
CA LYS A 244 32.27 6.39 -20.27
C LYS A 244 31.67 6.13 -18.90
N PRO A 245 31.90 7.03 -17.93
CA PRO A 245 31.19 7.02 -16.66
C PRO A 245 29.68 6.91 -16.86
N TYR A 246 29.04 5.97 -16.17
CA TYR A 246 27.61 5.75 -16.30
C TYR A 246 26.80 6.75 -15.46
N SER A 247 27.24 7.02 -14.23
CA SER A 247 26.66 8.03 -13.34
C SER A 247 27.75 8.90 -12.75
N ILE A 248 27.58 10.23 -12.79
CA ILE A 248 28.45 11.22 -12.13
C ILE A 248 27.56 12.21 -11.38
N GLU A 249 27.62 12.22 -10.06
CA GLU A 249 26.72 13.06 -9.24
C GLU A 249 27.44 13.69 -8.04
N LEU A 250 26.94 14.85 -7.61
CA LEU A 250 27.37 15.49 -6.37
C LEU A 250 26.69 14.80 -5.18
N CYS A 251 27.44 13.98 -4.43
CA CYS A 251 26.89 13.22 -3.32
C CYS A 251 27.83 13.16 -2.12
N GLY A 252 27.30 13.56 -0.95
CA GLY A 252 27.96 13.45 0.34
C GLY A 252 27.76 12.10 1.03
N GLY A 253 27.00 11.18 0.45
CA GLY A 253 26.67 9.89 1.04
C GLY A 253 27.81 8.87 1.04
N THR A 254 27.54 7.72 1.65
CA THR A 254 28.45 6.57 1.63
C THR A 254 28.09 5.64 0.46
N HIS A 255 29.10 5.15 -0.28
CA HIS A 255 28.92 4.32 -1.47
C HIS A 255 29.76 3.05 -1.40
N VAL A 256 29.35 2.02 -2.12
CA VAL A 256 30.14 0.79 -2.28
C VAL A 256 31.48 1.12 -2.94
N SER A 257 32.51 0.31 -2.67
CA SER A 257 33.83 0.50 -3.29
C SER A 257 33.84 0.06 -4.75
N ASN A 258 33.07 -0.98 -5.08
CA ASN A 258 32.85 -1.42 -6.46
C ASN A 258 31.35 -1.61 -6.73
N VAL A 259 30.91 -1.24 -7.92
CA VAL A 259 29.49 -1.34 -8.31
C VAL A 259 28.95 -2.77 -8.23
N LYS A 260 29.81 -3.78 -8.45
CA LYS A 260 29.44 -5.20 -8.28
C LYS A 260 29.05 -5.57 -6.85
N ASP A 261 29.50 -4.81 -5.85
CA ASP A 261 29.20 -5.07 -4.44
C ASP A 261 27.73 -4.77 -4.11
N ILE A 262 26.99 -4.13 -5.02
CA ILE A 262 25.51 -4.03 -4.94
C ILE A 262 24.87 -5.42 -5.06
N GLU A 263 25.54 -6.35 -5.76
CA GLU A 263 25.18 -7.75 -6.03
C GLU A 263 23.91 -7.94 -6.87
N LYS A 264 22.76 -7.48 -6.39
CA LYS A 264 21.45 -7.62 -7.02
C LYS A 264 20.67 -6.32 -6.94
N PHE A 265 19.77 -6.11 -7.88
CA PHE A 265 18.84 -4.97 -7.87
C PHE A 265 17.48 -5.42 -8.39
N TYR A 266 16.42 -4.94 -7.72
CA TYR A 266 15.05 -5.23 -8.12
C TYR A 266 14.12 -4.06 -7.82
N ILE A 267 13.33 -3.64 -8.81
CA ILE A 267 12.29 -2.62 -8.66
C ILE A 267 11.06 -3.29 -8.05
N ILE A 268 10.73 -2.89 -6.82
CA ILE A 268 9.60 -3.43 -6.04
C ILE A 268 8.29 -2.88 -6.60
N SER A 269 8.24 -1.57 -6.81
CA SER A 269 7.00 -0.90 -7.19
C SER A 269 7.27 0.43 -7.87
N GLU A 270 6.23 0.90 -8.54
CA GLU A 270 6.17 2.16 -9.22
C GLU A 270 4.80 2.78 -8.90
N GLU A 271 4.78 4.03 -8.41
CA GLU A 271 3.54 4.76 -8.12
C GLU A 271 3.58 6.27 -8.45
N SER A 272 2.41 6.87 -8.63
CA SER A 272 2.24 8.33 -8.72
C SER A 272 2.10 8.94 -7.33
N VAL A 273 2.99 9.86 -6.95
CA VAL A 273 2.97 10.51 -5.63
C VAL A 273 2.13 11.79 -5.64
N SER A 274 2.29 12.59 -6.68
CA SER A 274 1.55 13.84 -6.91
C SER A 274 1.60 14.20 -8.40
N SER A 275 0.95 15.29 -8.80
CA SER A 275 0.98 15.73 -10.20
C SER A 275 2.42 15.98 -10.67
N GLY A 276 2.84 15.23 -11.70
CA GLY A 276 4.19 15.32 -12.27
C GLY A 276 5.31 14.68 -11.45
N VAL A 277 4.99 13.94 -10.37
CA VAL A 277 5.98 13.25 -9.53
C VAL A 277 5.66 11.77 -9.42
N ARG A 278 6.66 10.95 -9.74
CA ARG A 278 6.59 9.49 -9.77
C ARG A 278 7.59 8.92 -8.78
N ARG A 279 7.32 7.75 -8.24
CA ARG A 279 8.19 7.07 -7.27
C ARG A 279 8.50 5.67 -7.73
N ILE A 280 9.77 5.30 -7.59
CA ILE A 280 10.21 3.91 -7.64
C ILE A 280 10.70 3.51 -6.25
N GLU A 281 10.21 2.38 -5.76
CA GLU A 281 10.86 1.66 -4.67
C GLU A 281 11.63 0.47 -5.22
N ALA A 282 12.84 0.26 -4.71
CA ALA A 282 13.69 -0.84 -5.13
C ALA A 282 14.51 -1.37 -3.95
N CYS A 283 15.09 -2.56 -4.10
CA CYS A 283 15.98 -3.16 -3.11
C CYS A 283 17.20 -3.78 -3.78
N THR A 284 18.22 -4.06 -2.97
CA THR A 284 19.50 -4.59 -3.43
C THR A 284 19.96 -5.81 -2.63
N GLY A 285 20.96 -6.53 -3.16
CA GLY A 285 21.62 -7.65 -2.48
C GLY A 285 20.66 -8.73 -1.99
N ASN A 286 20.88 -9.21 -0.76
CA ASN A 286 20.06 -10.26 -0.13
C ASN A 286 18.58 -9.87 0.05
N LYS A 287 18.25 -8.57 0.09
CA LYS A 287 16.85 -8.12 0.20
C LYS A 287 16.04 -8.44 -1.06
N VAL A 288 16.70 -8.60 -2.21
CA VAL A 288 16.04 -9.06 -3.44
C VAL A 288 15.56 -10.51 -3.29
N ASP A 289 16.39 -11.39 -2.74
CA ASP A 289 16.03 -12.80 -2.53
C ASP A 289 14.90 -12.94 -1.50
N GLU A 290 14.97 -12.16 -0.43
CA GLU A 290 13.90 -12.08 0.59
C GLU A 290 12.58 -11.63 -0.05
N PHE A 291 12.62 -10.57 -0.86
CA PHE A 291 11.44 -10.04 -1.55
C PHE A 291 10.82 -11.08 -2.50
N ILE A 292 11.62 -11.70 -3.35
CA ILE A 292 11.14 -12.71 -4.31
C ILE A 292 10.57 -13.94 -3.57
N SER A 293 11.25 -14.42 -2.51
CA SER A 293 10.76 -15.55 -1.72
C SER A 293 9.43 -15.24 -1.05
N ASN A 294 9.27 -14.05 -0.48
CA ASN A 294 8.01 -13.63 0.12
C ASN A 294 6.90 -13.50 -0.92
N LYS A 295 7.21 -12.96 -2.11
CA LYS A 295 6.24 -12.85 -3.20
C LYS A 295 5.74 -14.21 -3.66
N LEU A 296 6.63 -15.19 -3.84
CA LEU A 296 6.26 -16.55 -4.20
C LEU A 296 5.37 -17.22 -3.14
N LYS A 297 5.64 -17.00 -1.85
CA LYS A 297 4.79 -17.52 -0.75
C LYS A 297 3.41 -16.88 -0.76
N GLU A 298 3.32 -15.58 -1.02
CA GLU A 298 2.03 -14.87 -1.14
C GLU A 298 1.19 -15.44 -2.28
N ASP A 299 1.80 -15.63 -3.45
CA ASP A 299 1.12 -16.17 -4.63
C ASP A 299 0.62 -17.60 -4.38
N GLN A 300 1.44 -18.45 -3.74
CA GLN A 300 1.05 -19.80 -3.32
C GLN A 300 -0.11 -19.79 -2.31
N LEU A 301 -0.12 -18.85 -1.37
CA LEU A 301 -1.20 -18.71 -0.39
C LEU A 301 -2.51 -18.25 -1.04
N LEU A 302 -2.42 -17.32 -2.00
CA LEU A 302 -3.55 -16.88 -2.82
C LEU A 302 -4.12 -18.04 -3.63
N GLU A 303 -3.26 -18.83 -4.27
CA GLU A 303 -3.68 -20.00 -5.03
C GLU A 303 -4.40 -21.03 -4.15
N LYS A 304 -3.82 -21.34 -2.98
CA LYS A 304 -4.44 -22.25 -2.01
C LYS A 304 -5.82 -21.76 -1.54
N LYS A 305 -5.99 -20.46 -1.29
CA LYS A 305 -7.30 -19.88 -0.92
C LYS A 305 -8.35 -20.07 -2.02
N LEU A 306 -7.96 -19.95 -3.29
CA LEU A 306 -8.86 -20.20 -4.41
C LEU A 306 -9.26 -21.68 -4.47
N ASP A 307 -8.30 -22.59 -4.27
CA ASP A 307 -8.56 -24.03 -4.24
C ASP A 307 -9.47 -24.44 -3.09
N ASP A 308 -9.23 -23.93 -1.88
CA ASP A 308 -10.07 -24.15 -0.71
C ASP A 308 -11.51 -23.65 -0.96
N LYS A 309 -11.68 -22.50 -1.64
CA LYS A 309 -12.98 -21.97 -2.02
C LYS A 309 -13.70 -22.89 -3.03
N ILE A 310 -12.97 -23.38 -4.04
CA ILE A 310 -13.51 -24.33 -5.02
C ILE A 310 -13.95 -25.63 -4.33
N ILE A 311 -13.11 -26.22 -3.47
CA ILE A 311 -13.42 -27.45 -2.72
C ILE A 311 -14.69 -27.25 -1.87
N ASN A 312 -14.80 -26.11 -1.18
CA ASN A 312 -15.98 -25.80 -0.37
C ASN A 312 -17.26 -25.67 -1.21
N LEU A 313 -17.21 -24.98 -2.36
CA LEU A 313 -18.35 -24.86 -3.26
C LEU A 313 -18.79 -26.21 -3.81
N ILE A 314 -17.84 -27.05 -4.25
CA ILE A 314 -18.11 -28.41 -4.73
C ILE A 314 -18.77 -29.25 -3.62
N SER A 315 -18.25 -29.16 -2.40
CA SER A 315 -18.84 -29.85 -1.24
C SER A 315 -20.30 -29.43 -0.99
N GLN A 316 -20.60 -28.13 -1.05
CA GLN A 316 -21.96 -27.62 -0.91
C GLN A 316 -22.89 -28.08 -2.05
N ILE A 317 -22.40 -28.09 -3.29
CA ILE A 317 -23.14 -28.60 -4.45
C ILE A 317 -23.47 -30.09 -4.28
N ASN A 318 -22.49 -30.89 -3.84
CA ASN A 318 -22.67 -32.32 -3.60
C ASN A 318 -23.69 -32.60 -2.49
N LYS A 319 -23.73 -31.79 -1.42
CA LYS A 319 -24.75 -31.89 -0.36
C LYS A 319 -26.18 -31.67 -0.87
N LEU A 320 -26.34 -30.94 -1.97
CA LEU A 320 -27.61 -30.73 -2.66
C LEU A 320 -27.82 -31.73 -3.82
N ASN A 321 -27.02 -32.80 -3.88
CA ASN A 321 -27.02 -33.80 -4.96
C ASN A 321 -26.80 -33.21 -6.37
N GLY A 322 -26.14 -32.05 -6.46
CA GLY A 322 -25.80 -31.41 -7.72
C GLY A 322 -24.66 -32.15 -8.44
N LYS A 323 -24.79 -32.33 -9.76
CA LYS A 323 -23.73 -32.88 -10.61
C LYS A 323 -23.09 -31.76 -11.43
N ILE A 324 -21.79 -31.56 -11.30
CA ILE A 324 -21.04 -30.53 -12.04
C ILE A 324 -20.68 -31.09 -13.42
N SER A 325 -21.17 -30.45 -14.49
CA SER A 325 -20.95 -30.87 -15.88
C SER A 325 -20.10 -29.88 -16.69
N PHE A 326 -19.43 -28.96 -16.01
CA PHE A 326 -18.59 -27.92 -16.61
C PHE A 326 -17.22 -27.87 -15.93
N SER A 327 -16.22 -27.43 -16.68
CA SER A 327 -14.87 -27.14 -16.19
C SER A 327 -14.44 -25.75 -16.67
N GLU A 328 -13.43 -25.18 -16.03
CA GLU A 328 -12.88 -23.87 -16.38
C GLU A 328 -11.44 -23.78 -15.86
N GLU A 329 -10.51 -23.34 -16.71
CA GLU A 329 -9.08 -23.24 -16.34
C GLU A 329 -8.83 -22.03 -15.43
N ASN A 330 -9.55 -20.93 -15.68
CA ASN A 330 -9.45 -19.75 -14.82
C ASN A 330 -10.23 -19.99 -13.51
N LYS A 331 -9.49 -20.20 -12.40
CA LYS A 331 -10.07 -20.46 -11.07
C LYS A 331 -11.14 -19.44 -10.65
N ASN A 332 -10.98 -18.15 -10.96
CA ASN A 332 -11.98 -17.13 -10.61
C ASN A 332 -13.27 -17.29 -11.41
N LEU A 333 -13.16 -17.55 -12.72
CA LEU A 333 -14.33 -17.82 -13.55
C LEU A 333 -15.00 -19.15 -13.15
N TYR A 334 -14.22 -20.15 -12.76
CA TYR A 334 -14.74 -21.42 -12.26
C TYR A 334 -15.54 -21.23 -10.97
N ILE A 335 -14.99 -20.48 -10.01
CA ILE A 335 -15.68 -20.11 -8.76
C ILE A 335 -17.02 -19.43 -9.06
N LYS A 336 -17.06 -18.47 -9.99
CA LYS A 336 -18.30 -17.79 -10.37
C LYS A 336 -19.33 -18.74 -10.97
N LYS A 337 -18.91 -19.69 -11.81
CA LYS A 337 -19.80 -20.73 -12.37
C LYS A 337 -20.33 -21.65 -11.28
N LEU A 338 -19.50 -22.07 -10.34
CA LEU A 338 -19.88 -22.90 -9.20
C LEU A 338 -20.86 -22.18 -8.26
N GLU A 339 -20.63 -20.91 -7.95
CA GLU A 339 -21.53 -20.07 -7.14
C GLU A 339 -22.92 -19.97 -7.79
N ASN A 340 -22.98 -19.64 -9.08
CA ASN A 340 -24.24 -19.59 -9.82
C ASN A 340 -24.96 -20.95 -9.85
N TYR A 341 -24.22 -22.05 -10.02
CA TYR A 341 -24.81 -23.38 -10.02
C TYR A 341 -25.35 -23.77 -8.65
N LEU A 342 -24.61 -23.48 -7.58
CA LEU A 342 -25.05 -23.69 -6.21
C LEU A 342 -26.32 -22.89 -5.90
N ASP A 343 -26.38 -21.62 -6.29
CA ASP A 343 -27.57 -20.78 -6.13
C ASP A 343 -28.78 -21.38 -6.84
N ASN A 344 -28.60 -21.84 -8.08
CA ASN A 344 -29.66 -22.51 -8.84
C ASN A 344 -30.17 -23.77 -8.13
N LEU A 345 -29.28 -24.58 -7.54
CA LEU A 345 -29.67 -25.77 -6.77
C LEU A 345 -30.43 -25.40 -5.50
N LYS A 346 -29.97 -24.37 -4.76
CA LYS A 346 -30.67 -23.87 -3.57
C LYS A 346 -32.07 -23.40 -3.92
N ASN A 347 -32.20 -22.58 -4.97
CA ASN A 347 -33.49 -22.08 -5.45
C ASN A 347 -34.43 -23.22 -5.85
N LYS A 348 -33.92 -24.22 -6.59
CA LYS A 348 -34.70 -25.42 -6.93
C LYS A 348 -35.18 -26.17 -5.69
N SER A 349 -34.29 -26.39 -4.72
CA SER A 349 -34.61 -27.07 -3.47
C SER A 349 -35.69 -26.34 -2.66
N ILE A 350 -35.66 -25.00 -2.64
CA ILE A 350 -36.68 -24.17 -1.99
C ILE A 350 -38.02 -24.36 -2.69
N LEU A 351 -38.04 -24.25 -4.02
CA LEU A 351 -39.26 -24.34 -4.82
C LEU A 351 -39.90 -25.73 -4.80
N SER A 352 -39.11 -26.80 -4.62
CA SER A 352 -39.61 -28.18 -4.54
C SER A 352 -40.12 -28.59 -3.16
N ASN A 353 -39.86 -27.80 -2.11
CA ASN A 353 -40.33 -28.10 -0.77
C ASN A 353 -41.69 -27.45 -0.52
N GLU A 354 -42.75 -28.26 -0.38
CA GLU A 354 -44.13 -27.78 -0.15
C GLU A 354 -44.29 -26.97 1.15
N GLU A 355 -43.44 -27.20 2.17
CA GLU A 355 -43.46 -26.39 3.39
C GLU A 355 -43.00 -24.95 3.12
N ASN A 356 -42.02 -24.78 2.23
CA ASN A 356 -41.46 -23.48 1.87
C ASN A 356 -42.20 -22.81 0.71
N ASN A 357 -42.85 -23.58 -0.17
CA ASN A 357 -43.52 -23.08 -1.36
C ASN A 357 -44.99 -23.50 -1.35
N LYS A 358 -45.85 -22.63 -0.80
CA LYS A 358 -47.28 -22.86 -0.66
C LYS A 358 -48.01 -22.22 -1.82
N ILE A 359 -48.82 -23.00 -2.55
CA ILE A 359 -49.60 -22.54 -3.71
C ILE A 359 -51.07 -22.84 -3.46
N GLU A 360 -51.92 -21.85 -3.65
CA GLU A 360 -53.38 -21.98 -3.61
C GLU A 360 -53.98 -21.44 -4.90
N GLU A 361 -54.92 -22.18 -5.50
CA GLU A 361 -55.64 -21.76 -6.71
C GLU A 361 -57.14 -21.64 -6.40
N THR A 362 -57.76 -20.53 -6.81
CA THR A 362 -59.21 -20.30 -6.64
C THR A 362 -59.82 -19.70 -7.89
N ASN A 363 -60.96 -20.24 -8.33
CA ASN A 363 -61.71 -19.68 -9.46
C ASN A 363 -62.66 -18.57 -8.98
N ILE A 364 -62.59 -17.41 -9.62
CA ILE A 364 -63.39 -16.22 -9.34
C ILE A 364 -63.98 -15.76 -10.67
N ASN A 365 -65.29 -15.92 -10.85
CA ASN A 365 -66.00 -15.48 -12.05
C ASN A 365 -65.38 -15.99 -13.38
N GLY A 366 -64.82 -17.20 -13.39
CA GLY A 366 -64.17 -17.76 -14.58
C GLY A 366 -62.69 -17.38 -14.76
N ILE A 367 -62.11 -16.62 -13.83
CA ILE A 367 -60.69 -16.28 -13.75
C ILE A 367 -60.03 -17.12 -12.66
N ASN A 368 -58.88 -17.72 -12.96
CA ASN A 368 -58.11 -18.47 -11.98
C ASN A 368 -57.14 -17.55 -11.23
N PHE A 369 -57.36 -17.36 -9.93
CA PHE A 369 -56.45 -16.61 -9.06
C PHE A 369 -55.52 -17.58 -8.33
N VAL A 370 -54.21 -17.39 -8.52
CA VAL A 370 -53.15 -18.21 -7.92
C VAL A 370 -52.38 -17.35 -6.92
N SER A 371 -52.42 -17.74 -5.64
CA SER A 371 -51.57 -17.17 -4.60
C SER A 371 -50.44 -18.12 -4.26
N GLN A 372 -49.20 -17.62 -4.28
CA GLN A 372 -48.01 -18.40 -4.00
C GLN A 372 -47.12 -17.72 -2.96
N LEU A 373 -46.85 -18.38 -1.83
CA LEU A 373 -45.95 -17.90 -0.79
C LEU A 373 -44.68 -18.76 -0.76
N ILE A 374 -43.52 -18.13 -0.94
CA ILE A 374 -42.22 -18.80 -1.00
C ILE A 374 -41.26 -18.27 0.07
N GLU A 375 -40.89 -19.12 1.01
CA GLU A 375 -39.93 -18.79 2.06
C GLU A 375 -38.48 -18.98 1.58
N ASN A 376 -37.61 -18.04 1.97
CA ASN A 376 -36.17 -18.01 1.71
C ASN A 376 -35.74 -17.90 0.24
N LEU A 377 -36.63 -17.49 -0.68
CA LEU A 377 -36.27 -17.32 -2.09
C LEU A 377 -35.76 -15.89 -2.37
N PRO A 378 -34.64 -15.72 -3.11
CA PRO A 378 -34.18 -14.39 -3.51
C PRO A 378 -35.23 -13.69 -4.42
N PRO A 379 -35.55 -12.40 -4.19
CA PRO A 379 -36.54 -11.67 -4.99
C PRO A 379 -36.28 -11.63 -6.51
N LYS A 380 -35.01 -11.78 -6.92
CA LYS A 380 -34.62 -11.86 -8.35
C LYS A 380 -35.27 -13.06 -9.06
N GLU A 381 -35.61 -14.13 -8.33
CA GLU A 381 -36.21 -15.35 -8.87
C GLU A 381 -37.72 -15.22 -9.11
N LEU A 382 -38.40 -14.26 -8.48
CA LEU A 382 -39.84 -14.06 -8.69
C LEU A 382 -40.20 -13.85 -10.16
N ARG A 383 -39.28 -13.25 -10.93
CA ARG A 383 -39.49 -13.02 -12.35
C ARG A 383 -39.57 -14.32 -13.16
N SER A 384 -38.70 -15.29 -12.88
CA SER A 384 -38.69 -16.57 -13.59
C SER A 384 -39.94 -17.40 -13.25
N ILE A 385 -40.45 -17.29 -12.01
CA ILE A 385 -41.73 -17.88 -11.59
C ILE A 385 -42.89 -17.29 -12.41
N PHE A 386 -42.95 -15.97 -12.53
CA PHE A 386 -43.97 -15.31 -13.36
C PHE A 386 -43.90 -15.75 -14.81
N ASP A 387 -42.70 -15.73 -15.41
CA ASP A 387 -42.55 -16.08 -16.82
C ASP A 387 -42.99 -17.54 -17.07
N LYS A 388 -42.72 -18.46 -16.13
CA LYS A 388 -43.22 -19.85 -16.18
C LYS A 388 -44.75 -19.92 -16.03
N PHE A 389 -45.31 -19.23 -15.04
CA PHE A 389 -46.76 -19.15 -14.82
C PHE A 389 -47.50 -18.68 -16.08
N LYS A 390 -46.96 -17.64 -16.74
CA LYS A 390 -47.54 -17.04 -17.93
C LYS A 390 -47.54 -17.98 -19.14
N LEU A 391 -46.59 -18.92 -19.21
CA LEU A 391 -46.52 -19.94 -20.25
C LEU A 391 -47.48 -21.11 -20.00
N GLU A 392 -47.69 -21.49 -18.74
CA GLU A 392 -48.44 -22.70 -18.37
C GLU A 392 -49.94 -22.46 -18.13
N LYS A 393 -50.34 -21.22 -17.85
CA LYS A 393 -51.71 -20.87 -17.46
C LYS A 393 -52.36 -19.94 -18.48
N SER A 394 -53.70 -19.95 -18.53
CA SER A 394 -54.54 -19.02 -19.29
C SER A 394 -55.67 -18.51 -18.39
N LYS A 395 -56.26 -17.35 -18.68
CA LYS A 395 -57.28 -16.70 -17.84
C LYS A 395 -56.91 -16.67 -16.37
N SER A 396 -55.65 -16.34 -16.06
CA SER A 396 -55.11 -16.49 -14.70
C SER A 396 -54.36 -15.25 -14.20
N ILE A 397 -54.50 -14.98 -12.90
CA ILE A 397 -53.79 -13.92 -12.17
C ILE A 397 -52.92 -14.57 -11.09
N LEU A 398 -51.62 -14.27 -11.07
CA LEU A 398 -50.66 -14.70 -10.06
C LEU A 398 -50.43 -13.58 -9.06
N ALA A 399 -50.54 -13.87 -7.77
CA ALA A 399 -49.94 -13.09 -6.70
C ALA A 399 -48.88 -13.97 -6.02
N CYS A 400 -47.60 -13.60 -6.14
CA CYS A 400 -46.52 -14.39 -5.54
C CYS A 400 -45.70 -13.55 -4.57
N ILE A 401 -45.61 -14.00 -3.32
CA ILE A 401 -44.83 -13.39 -2.25
C ILE A 401 -43.61 -14.26 -1.99
N THR A 402 -42.45 -13.64 -1.79
CA THR A 402 -41.33 -14.28 -1.12
C THR A 402 -40.91 -13.54 0.14
N THR A 403 -40.53 -14.30 1.15
CA THR A 403 -39.84 -13.81 2.34
C THR A 403 -38.37 -14.22 2.26
N ASN A 404 -37.46 -13.27 2.47
CA ASN A 404 -36.03 -13.56 2.53
C ASN A 404 -35.38 -12.67 3.57
N GLU A 405 -34.80 -13.27 4.60
CA GLU A 405 -34.39 -12.57 5.83
C GLU A 405 -35.54 -11.64 6.29
N ASP A 406 -35.28 -10.36 6.58
CA ASP A 406 -36.29 -9.40 7.05
C ASP A 406 -37.08 -8.70 5.93
N LYS A 407 -36.91 -9.13 4.68
CA LYS A 407 -37.55 -8.49 3.53
C LYS A 407 -38.69 -9.34 2.99
N VAL A 408 -39.73 -8.65 2.54
CA VAL A 408 -40.85 -9.21 1.78
C VAL A 408 -40.80 -8.65 0.37
N SER A 409 -41.01 -9.49 -0.62
CA SER A 409 -41.19 -9.05 -2.01
C SER A 409 -42.43 -9.71 -2.58
N ILE A 410 -43.24 -8.94 -3.30
CA ILE A 410 -44.45 -9.42 -3.94
C ILE A 410 -44.42 -9.09 -5.43
N ILE A 411 -44.89 -10.01 -6.24
CA ILE A 411 -45.24 -9.77 -7.64
C ILE A 411 -46.72 -10.02 -7.87
N VAL A 412 -47.29 -9.27 -8.81
CA VAL A 412 -48.59 -9.57 -9.42
C VAL A 412 -48.36 -9.76 -10.91
N GLY A 413 -48.89 -10.85 -11.47
CA GLY A 413 -48.72 -11.23 -12.86
C GLY A 413 -50.03 -11.61 -13.53
N LEU A 414 -50.19 -11.25 -14.79
CA LEU A 414 -51.37 -11.56 -15.61
C LEU A 414 -51.01 -12.42 -16.82
N THR A 415 -51.88 -13.36 -17.18
CA THR A 415 -51.82 -14.01 -18.50
C THR A 415 -52.20 -13.01 -19.60
N ASN A 416 -51.73 -13.26 -20.84
CA ASN A 416 -51.90 -12.31 -21.95
C ASN A 416 -53.36 -11.96 -22.25
N ASP A 417 -54.27 -12.89 -22.01
CA ASP A 417 -55.70 -12.76 -22.28
C ASP A 417 -56.47 -11.93 -21.23
N LEU A 418 -55.78 -11.48 -20.15
CA LEU A 418 -56.37 -10.63 -19.10
C LEU A 418 -55.85 -9.19 -19.10
N ILE A 419 -54.86 -8.85 -19.94
CA ILE A 419 -54.19 -7.54 -19.90
C ILE A 419 -55.09 -6.37 -20.33
N ASP A 420 -56.16 -6.65 -21.10
CA ASP A 420 -57.14 -5.64 -21.51
C ASP A 420 -58.22 -5.41 -20.43
N THR A 421 -58.32 -6.32 -19.46
CA THR A 421 -59.33 -6.28 -18.39
C THR A 421 -58.73 -5.85 -17.06
N TYR A 422 -57.51 -6.28 -16.75
CA TYR A 422 -56.82 -6.00 -15.49
C TYR A 422 -55.43 -5.39 -15.74
N ASP A 423 -54.95 -4.60 -14.78
CA ASP A 423 -53.60 -4.02 -14.78
C ASP A 423 -52.87 -4.45 -13.50
N ALA A 424 -51.78 -5.21 -13.65
CA ALA A 424 -50.97 -5.70 -12.54
C ALA A 424 -50.46 -4.55 -11.64
N ARG A 425 -50.20 -3.38 -12.22
CA ARG A 425 -49.72 -2.18 -11.49
C ARG A 425 -50.82 -1.55 -10.65
N VAL A 426 -52.09 -1.76 -11.00
CA VAL A 426 -53.23 -1.31 -10.20
C VAL A 426 -53.48 -2.32 -9.08
N LEU A 427 -53.54 -3.60 -9.42
CA LEU A 427 -53.79 -4.69 -8.47
C LEU A 427 -52.75 -4.71 -7.33
N ILE A 428 -51.46 -4.53 -7.64
CA ILE A 428 -50.42 -4.61 -6.61
C ILE A 428 -50.49 -3.48 -5.58
N LYS A 429 -51.11 -2.33 -5.90
CA LYS A 429 -51.14 -1.16 -5.00
C LYS A 429 -51.90 -1.43 -3.70
N SER A 430 -52.90 -2.30 -3.70
CA SER A 430 -53.64 -2.65 -2.46
C SER A 430 -52.79 -3.36 -1.43
N THR A 431 -51.62 -3.88 -1.83
CA THR A 431 -50.70 -4.58 -0.93
C THR A 431 -49.73 -3.66 -0.20
N PHE A 432 -49.63 -2.39 -0.59
CA PHE A 432 -48.54 -1.51 -0.12
C PHE A 432 -48.59 -1.27 1.39
N ASP A 433 -49.71 -0.81 1.94
CA ASP A 433 -49.81 -0.51 3.37
C ASP A 433 -49.71 -1.78 4.23
N ILE A 434 -50.26 -2.89 3.71
CA ILE A 434 -50.28 -4.22 4.33
C ILE A 434 -48.86 -4.76 4.48
N LEU A 435 -48.05 -4.68 3.42
CA LEU A 435 -46.68 -5.19 3.40
C LEU A 435 -45.64 -4.15 3.87
N GLY A 436 -46.06 -2.90 4.13
CA GLY A 436 -45.14 -1.80 4.48
C GLY A 436 -44.29 -1.35 3.28
N SER A 437 -44.83 -1.46 2.06
CA SER A 437 -44.16 -1.01 0.84
C SER A 437 -44.25 0.50 0.67
N LYS A 438 -43.15 1.12 0.23
CA LYS A 438 -43.11 2.54 -0.15
C LYS A 438 -43.48 2.78 -1.62
N GLY A 439 -43.77 1.72 -2.37
CA GLY A 439 -44.09 1.79 -3.79
C GLY A 439 -43.69 0.54 -4.55
N GLY A 440 -44.27 0.39 -5.74
CA GLY A 440 -44.02 -0.71 -6.66
C GLY A 440 -44.04 -0.22 -8.11
N GLY A 441 -43.48 -1.01 -9.01
CA GLY A 441 -43.36 -0.67 -10.42
C GLY A 441 -43.46 -1.89 -11.32
N GLY A 442 -43.69 -1.66 -12.60
CA GLY A 442 -43.80 -2.73 -13.58
C GLY A 442 -44.54 -2.32 -14.85
N ARG A 443 -44.98 -3.34 -15.58
CA ARG A 443 -45.76 -3.25 -16.81
C ARG A 443 -47.20 -3.70 -16.53
N ILE A 444 -48.08 -3.54 -17.51
CA ILE A 444 -49.49 -3.93 -17.39
C ILE A 444 -49.67 -5.40 -17.02
N ASP A 445 -48.79 -6.27 -17.50
CA ASP A 445 -48.85 -7.73 -17.28
C ASP A 445 -48.08 -8.19 -16.04
N PHE A 446 -47.24 -7.34 -15.44
CA PHE A 446 -46.35 -7.71 -14.34
C PHE A 446 -45.99 -6.48 -13.51
N ALA A 447 -46.25 -6.53 -12.21
CA ALA A 447 -45.79 -5.53 -11.26
C ALA A 447 -45.08 -6.17 -10.07
N GLN A 448 -44.15 -5.43 -9.48
CA GLN A 448 -43.38 -5.87 -8.31
C GLN A 448 -43.30 -4.76 -7.26
N ALA A 449 -43.36 -5.16 -5.99
CA ALA A 449 -43.17 -4.28 -4.85
C ALA A 449 -42.36 -4.99 -3.74
N GLY A 450 -41.66 -4.19 -2.93
CA GLY A 450 -40.92 -4.66 -1.76
C GLY A 450 -41.49 -4.07 -0.48
N GLY A 451 -41.44 -4.81 0.61
CA GLY A 451 -41.94 -4.43 1.94
C GLY A 451 -41.13 -5.08 3.06
N ASN A 452 -41.56 -4.86 4.29
CA ASN A 452 -40.89 -5.36 5.50
C ASN A 452 -41.85 -5.94 6.55
N LYS A 453 -43.17 -5.96 6.31
CA LYS A 453 -44.16 -6.56 7.22
C LYS A 453 -44.49 -8.00 6.80
N LYS A 454 -44.20 -8.97 7.67
CA LYS A 454 -44.46 -10.40 7.44
C LYS A 454 -45.75 -10.92 8.08
N ASP A 455 -46.38 -10.16 8.96
CA ASP A 455 -47.50 -10.67 9.76
C ASP A 455 -48.83 -10.70 8.99
N GLN A 456 -48.87 -10.11 7.80
CA GLN A 456 -50.11 -9.87 7.03
C GLN A 456 -50.04 -10.40 5.59
N LEU A 457 -49.20 -11.41 5.30
CA LEU A 457 -49.01 -11.94 3.93
C LEU A 457 -50.34 -12.43 3.32
N ASN A 458 -51.16 -13.15 4.09
CA ASN A 458 -52.47 -13.62 3.63
C ASN A 458 -53.44 -12.47 3.34
N GLN A 459 -53.37 -11.38 4.12
CA GLN A 459 -54.18 -10.19 3.87
C GLN A 459 -53.78 -9.50 2.56
N ALA A 460 -52.48 -9.51 2.20
CA ALA A 460 -52.03 -9.00 0.92
C ALA A 460 -52.63 -9.78 -0.25
N PHE A 461 -52.67 -11.12 -0.19
CA PHE A 461 -53.35 -11.93 -1.20
C PHE A 461 -54.84 -11.63 -1.29
N LEU A 462 -55.54 -11.53 -0.16
CA LEU A 462 -56.97 -11.18 -0.12
C LEU A 462 -57.26 -9.80 -0.72
N SER A 463 -56.38 -8.82 -0.49
CA SER A 463 -56.54 -7.46 -1.01
C SER A 463 -56.47 -7.38 -2.54
N ILE A 464 -55.73 -8.30 -3.18
CA ILE A 464 -55.71 -8.46 -4.64
C ILE A 464 -56.95 -9.23 -5.07
N LYS A 465 -57.26 -10.34 -4.37
CA LYS A 465 -58.40 -11.21 -4.67
C LYS A 465 -59.73 -10.45 -4.73
N ASN A 466 -59.95 -9.49 -3.83
CA ASN A 466 -61.18 -8.70 -3.78
C ASN A 466 -61.35 -7.70 -4.94
N GLN A 467 -60.34 -7.51 -5.78
CA GLN A 467 -60.40 -6.64 -6.97
C GLN A 467 -60.69 -7.42 -8.25
N ILE A 468 -60.78 -8.75 -8.17
CA ILE A 468 -61.08 -9.68 -9.27
C ILE A 468 -62.57 -9.99 -9.24
#